data_AF-A0A7W1W0D4-F1
#
_entry.id   AF-A0A7W1W0D4-F1
#
_cell.length_a   1.000
_cell.length_b   1.000
_cell.length_c   1.000
_cell.angle_alpha   90.00
_cell.angle_beta   90.00
_cell.angle_gamma   90.00
#
_symmetry.space_group_name_H-M   'P 1'
#
loop_
_entity.id
_entity.type
_entity.pdbx_description
1 polymer ?
#
loop_
_entity_poly.entity_id
_entity_poly.type
_entity_poly.pdbx_seq_one_letter_code
_entity_poly.pdbx_strand_id
1 'polypeptide(L)'
;MSTSRRKFIQQSALAAAGTYVGTMGWPAKSYANIIGANDRVRVGIVGFSDRFRSSLLPAFLNHNKELNFDMVAVSDLWNYR
;
A
#
# COMPACT_ATOMS: atom_id res chain seq x y z
N MET A 1 -18.79 -16.40 -41.60
CA MET A 1 -18.56 -15.29 -40.65
C MET A 1 -17.20 -14.67 -40.97
N SER A 2 -17.13 -13.42 -41.43
CA SER A 2 -15.84 -12.78 -41.74
C SER A 2 -15.13 -12.39 -40.45
N THR A 3 -13.92 -12.92 -40.25
CA THR A 3 -13.05 -12.55 -39.12
C THR A 3 -12.42 -11.19 -39.44
N SER A 4 -12.99 -10.10 -38.90
CA SER A 4 -12.39 -8.78 -39.05
C SER A 4 -11.22 -8.62 -38.07
N ARG A 5 -10.16 -7.91 -38.49
CA ARG A 5 -8.98 -7.62 -37.64
C ARG A 5 -9.38 -7.01 -36.29
N ARG A 6 -10.40 -6.15 -36.28
CA ARG A 6 -10.96 -5.57 -35.05
C ARG A 6 -11.53 -6.63 -34.10
N LYS A 7 -12.27 -7.60 -34.65
CA LYS A 7 -12.86 -8.69 -33.86
C LYS A 7 -11.78 -9.60 -33.29
N PHE A 8 -10.74 -9.89 -34.08
CA PHE A 8 -9.57 -10.64 -33.62
C PHE A 8 -8.86 -9.93 -32.46
N ILE A 9 -8.55 -8.63 -32.60
CA ILE A 9 -7.88 -7.83 -31.55
C ILE A 9 -8.72 -7.75 -30.27
N GLN A 10 -10.03 -7.53 -30.38
CA GLN A 10 -10.91 -7.51 -29.20
C GLN A 10 -10.94 -8.86 -28.48
N GLN A 11 -11.01 -9.95 -29.25
CA GLN A 11 -11.08 -11.30 -28.69
C GLN A 11 -9.77 -11.71 -28.02
N SER A 12 -8.62 -11.37 -28.64
CA SER A 12 -7.30 -11.65 -28.07
C SER A 12 -6.98 -10.75 -26.88
N ALA A 13 -7.42 -9.49 -26.87
CA ALA A 13 -7.31 -8.62 -25.69
C ALA A 13 -8.15 -9.12 -24.50
N LEU A 14 -9.38 -9.57 -24.74
CA LEU A 14 -10.24 -10.17 -23.72
C LEU A 14 -9.69 -11.50 -23.20
N ALA A 15 -9.18 -12.35 -24.09
CA ALA A 15 -8.55 -13.60 -23.71
C ALA A 15 -7.27 -13.35 -22.88
N ALA A 16 -6.42 -12.41 -23.30
CA ALA A 16 -5.21 -12.02 -22.57
C ALA A 16 -5.55 -11.46 -21.19
N ALA A 17 -6.53 -10.56 -21.07
CA ALA A 17 -6.99 -10.02 -19.80
C ALA A 17 -7.58 -11.11 -18.88
N GLY A 18 -8.40 -12.02 -19.42
CA GLY A 18 -8.96 -13.15 -18.68
C GLY A 18 -7.88 -14.12 -18.19
N THR A 19 -6.85 -14.39 -19.01
CA THR A 19 -5.71 -15.20 -18.59
C THR A 19 -4.85 -14.48 -17.56
N TYR A 20 -4.62 -13.17 -17.69
CA TYR A 20 -3.81 -12.41 -16.74
C TYR A 20 -4.45 -12.38 -15.34
N VAL A 21 -5.78 -12.21 -15.26
CA VAL A 21 -6.52 -12.28 -14.00
C VAL A 21 -6.58 -13.73 -13.46
N GLY A 22 -6.64 -14.74 -14.33
CA GLY A 22 -6.72 -16.15 -13.96
C GLY A 22 -5.39 -16.81 -13.57
N THR A 23 -4.26 -16.38 -14.12
CA THR A 23 -2.93 -16.99 -13.89
C THR A 23 -1.99 -16.14 -13.05
N MET A 24 -2.23 -14.82 -12.94
CA MET A 24 -1.48 -13.92 -12.06
C MET A 24 -2.40 -13.49 -10.91
N GLY A 25 -2.79 -14.45 -10.07
CA GLY A 25 -3.34 -14.12 -8.76
C GLY A 25 -2.40 -13.14 -8.08
N TRP A 26 -2.91 -11.98 -7.68
CA TRP A 26 -2.14 -10.96 -6.98
C TRP A 26 -1.23 -11.63 -5.93
N PRO A 27 0.06 -11.26 -5.83
CA PRO A 27 0.94 -11.87 -4.86
C PRO A 27 0.29 -11.77 -3.48
N ALA A 28 0.32 -12.83 -2.66
CA ALA A 28 -0.40 -12.90 -1.38
C ALA A 28 -0.18 -11.68 -0.48
N LYS A 29 1.01 -11.06 -0.57
CA LYS A 29 1.35 -9.78 0.06
C LYS A 29 0.41 -8.63 -0.33
N SER A 30 -0.01 -8.55 -1.59
CA SER A 30 -0.97 -7.57 -2.11
C SER A 30 -2.40 -7.87 -1.64
N TYR A 31 -2.84 -9.13 -1.58
CA TYR A 31 -4.17 -9.49 -1.03
C TYR A 31 -4.26 -9.23 0.48
N ALA A 32 -3.22 -9.56 1.24
CA ALA A 32 -3.11 -9.24 2.65
C ALA A 32 -3.10 -7.71 2.89
N ASN A 33 -2.43 -6.95 2.02
CA ASN A 33 -2.48 -5.50 2.04
C ASN A 33 -3.86 -4.94 1.64
N ILE A 34 -4.64 -5.60 0.78
CA ILE A 34 -5.97 -5.14 0.36
C ILE A 34 -7.00 -5.35 1.49
N ILE A 35 -6.99 -6.51 2.14
CA ILE A 35 -7.89 -6.80 3.26
C ILE A 35 -7.49 -5.96 4.49
N GLY A 36 -6.19 -5.75 4.72
CA GLY A 36 -5.66 -4.92 5.80
C GLY A 36 -5.49 -3.43 5.47
N ALA A 37 -5.76 -2.98 4.25
CA ALA A 37 -5.49 -1.60 3.81
C ALA A 37 -6.26 -0.57 4.64
N ASN A 38 -7.45 -0.96 5.10
CA ASN A 38 -8.32 -0.14 5.94
C ASN A 38 -8.32 -0.59 7.41
N ASP A 39 -7.54 -1.61 7.77
CA ASP A 39 -7.50 -2.11 9.14
C ASP A 39 -6.75 -1.12 10.04
N ARG A 40 -5.63 -0.57 9.55
CA ARG A 40 -4.65 0.15 10.36
C ARG A 40 -4.39 1.56 9.82
N VAL A 41 -4.37 2.54 10.73
CA VAL A 41 -4.01 3.92 10.40
C VAL A 41 -2.50 4.05 10.30
N ARG A 42 -2.00 4.40 9.11
CA ARG A 42 -0.57 4.64 8.86
C ARG A 42 -0.22 6.11 9.07
N VAL A 43 0.70 6.36 9.98
CA VAL A 43 1.16 7.71 10.34
C VAL A 43 2.56 7.95 9.83
N GLY A 44 2.75 9.07 9.14
CA GLY A 44 4.06 9.62 8.79
C GLY A 44 4.38 10.81 9.68
N ILE A 45 5.66 10.96 10.05
CA ILE A 45 6.13 12.09 10.85
C ILE A 45 6.86 13.07 9.95
N VAL A 46 6.61 14.36 10.19
CA VAL A 46 7.35 15.45 9.55
C VAL A 46 8.06 16.24 10.65
N GLY A 47 9.38 16.16 10.66
CA GLY A 47 10.27 16.79 11.64
C GLY A 47 10.50 15.95 12.89
N PHE A 48 11.68 15.34 12.99
CA PHE A 48 12.22 14.74 14.20
C PHE A 48 12.83 15.84 15.08
N SER A 49 12.12 16.19 16.15
CA SER A 49 12.51 17.21 17.11
C SER A 49 12.68 16.61 18.51
N ASP A 50 13.27 17.37 19.44
CA ASP A 50 13.35 16.95 20.84
C ASP A 50 11.97 16.69 21.45
N ARG A 51 10.96 17.51 21.10
CA ARG A 51 9.56 17.29 21.52
C ARG A 51 9.01 15.97 20.98
N PHE A 52 9.33 15.65 19.72
CA PHE A 52 8.91 14.38 19.14
C PHE A 52 9.54 13.21 19.90
N ARG A 53 10.85 13.27 20.15
CA ARG A 53 11.59 12.24 20.89
C ARG A 53 11.11 12.06 22.33
N SER A 54 10.87 13.15 23.06
CA SER A 54 10.59 13.10 24.50
C SER A 54 9.11 12.94 24.84
N SER A 55 8.20 13.47 24.02
CA SER A 55 6.76 13.47 24.33
C SER A 55 5.94 12.69 23.31
N LEU A 56 6.06 13.01 22.02
CA LEU A 56 5.12 12.50 21.02
C LEU A 56 5.34 11.02 20.71
N LEU A 57 6.59 10.57 20.59
CA LEU A 57 6.90 9.17 20.32
C LEU A 57 6.51 8.25 21.49
N PRO A 58 6.86 8.56 22.76
CA PRO A 58 6.40 7.74 23.89
C PRO A 58 4.88 7.69 24.00
N ALA A 59 4.19 8.82 23.84
CA ALA A 59 2.73 8.88 23.87
C ALA A 59 2.12 8.04 22.73
N PHE A 60 2.67 8.12 21.52
CA PHE A 60 2.23 7.32 20.39
C PHE A 60 2.41 5.82 20.67
N LEU A 61 3.60 5.40 21.10
CA LEU A 61 3.91 3.99 21.37
C LEU A 61 3.07 3.38 22.50
N ASN A 62 2.61 4.20 23.45
CA ASN A 62 1.72 3.76 24.52
C ASN A 62 0.33 3.36 23.95
N HIS A 63 -0.20 4.11 22.98
CA HIS A 63 -1.57 3.94 22.49
C HIS A 63 -1.67 3.25 21.11
N ASN A 64 -0.56 3.11 20.37
CA ASN A 64 -0.62 2.69 18.96
C ASN A 64 -1.24 1.30 18.74
N LYS A 65 -1.03 0.36 19.65
CA LYS A 65 -1.61 -0.99 19.57
C LYS A 65 -3.11 -0.97 19.80
N GLU A 66 -3.56 -0.27 20.84
CA GLU A 66 -4.98 -0.17 21.21
C GLU A 66 -5.78 0.54 20.13
N LEU A 67 -5.24 1.62 19.57
CA LEU A 67 -5.94 2.44 18.57
C LEU A 67 -5.75 1.93 17.13
N ASN A 68 -4.94 0.89 16.93
CA ASN A 68 -4.55 0.36 15.61
C ASN A 68 -3.84 1.37 14.69
N PHE A 69 -2.86 2.09 15.24
CA PHE A 69 -1.99 3.02 14.52
C PHE A 69 -0.60 2.40 14.32
N ASP A 70 0.07 2.76 13.23
CA ASP A 70 1.46 2.37 12.99
C ASP A 70 2.22 3.47 12.27
N MET A 71 3.47 3.63 12.67
CA MET A 71 4.35 4.69 12.21
C MET A 71 5.26 4.15 11.12
N VAL A 72 5.06 4.61 9.89
CA VAL A 72 5.65 3.98 8.71
C VAL A 72 6.73 4.82 8.03
N ALA A 73 6.84 6.10 8.38
CA ALA A 73 7.78 7.02 7.74
C ALA A 73 8.16 8.18 8.65
N VAL A 74 9.38 8.69 8.44
CA VAL A 74 9.88 9.94 9.00
C VAL A 74 10.44 10.77 7.86
N SER A 75 10.03 12.03 7.80
CA SER A 75 10.56 13.05 6.91
C SER A 75 11.23 14.12 7.76
N ASP A 76 12.51 14.36 7.54
CA ASP A 76 13.26 15.41 8.23
C ASP A 76 14.17 16.15 7.24
N LEU A 77 14.41 17.43 7.51
CA LEU A 77 15.38 18.27 6.84
C LEU A 77 16.82 17.90 7.24
N TRP A 78 17.01 17.37 8.44
CA TRP A 78 18.31 16.97 8.94
C TRP A 78 18.71 15.62 8.34
N ASN A 79 19.80 15.63 7.58
CA ASN A 79 20.46 14.42 7.12
C ASN A 79 21.73 14.23 7.97
N TYR A 80 21.99 13.02 8.46
CA TYR A 80 23.25 12.63 9.12
C TYR A 80 24.41 12.56 8.09
N ARG A 81 24.55 13.59 7.25
CA ARG A 81 25.63 13.73 6.26
C ARG A 81 26.75 14.59 6.81
#